data_AF-A0A662D9E3-F1
#
_entry.id   AF-A0A662D9E3-F1
#
_cell.length_a   1.000
_cell.length_b   1.000
_cell.length_c   1.000
_cell.angle_alpha   90.00
_cell.angle_beta   90.00
_cell.angle_gamma   90.00
#
_symmetry.space_group_name_H-M   'P 1'
#
loop_
_entity.id
_entity.type
_entity.pdbx_description
1 polymer ?
#
loop_
_entity_poly.entity_id
_entity_poly.type
_entity_poly.pdbx_seq_one_letter_code
_entity_poly.pdbx_strand_id
1 'polypeptide(L)' 'MKFLTEYLVFNTEKRIELLNITSEIEALVRKSGVKEGLCLKKLGKKTGGHNTYLPIFFPQDIE' A
#
# COMPACT_ATOMS: atom_id res chain seq x y z
N MET A 1 11.16 10.56 13.36
CA MET A 1 9.96 10.23 12.55
C MET A 1 10.42 9.49 11.30
N LYS A 2 10.18 8.17 11.21
CA LYS A 2 10.46 7.37 10.00
C LYS A 2 9.16 7.21 9.23
N PHE A 3 9.25 7.36 7.92
CA PHE A 3 8.13 7.14 7.01
C PHE A 3 8.60 6.22 5.89
N LEU A 4 7.90 5.11 5.72
CA LEU A 4 8.05 4.27 4.53
C LEU A 4 6.85 4.54 3.63
N THR A 5 7.12 5.01 2.42
CA THR A 5 6.13 5.18 1.36
C THR A 5 6.48 4.22 0.25
N GLU A 6 5.62 3.22 0.03
CA GLU A 6 5.79 2.25 -1.06
C GLU A 6 4.55 2.27 -1.95
N TYR A 7 4.75 2.13 -3.26
CA TYR A 7 3.68 2.13 -4.25
C TYR A 7 3.47 0.71 -4.76
N LEU A 8 2.32 0.12 -4.43
CA LEU A 8 1.92 -1.15 -5.02
C LEU A 8 1.16 -0.89 -6.31
N VAL A 9 1.58 -1.57 -7.38
CA VAL A 9 0.95 -1.49 -8.70
C VAL A 9 0.28 -2.81 -8.99
N PHE A 10 -1.03 -2.76 -9.19
CA PHE A 10 -1.82 -3.93 -9.55
C PHE A 10 -2.39 -3.75 -10.95
N ASN A 11 -2.22 -4.79 -11.77
CA ASN A 11 -2.84 -4.89 -13.09
C ASN A 11 -3.98 -5.90 -12.97
N THR A 12 -5.22 -5.42 -13.04
CA THR A 12 -6.41 -6.28 -12.98
C THR A 12 -6.94 -6.49 -14.39
N GLU A 13 -7.08 -7.76 -14.79
CA GLU A 13 -7.57 -8.12 -16.12
C GLU A 13 -9.09 -7.90 -16.24
N LYS A 14 -9.81 -8.02 -15.12
CA LYS A 14 -11.26 -7.88 -15.07
C LYS A 14 -11.68 -6.48 -14.67
N ARG A 15 -12.88 -6.07 -15.14
CA ARG A 15 -13.53 -4.81 -14.74
C ARG A 15 -13.75 -4.74 -13.22
N ILE A 16 -14.06 -5.89 -12.60
CA ILE A 16 -14.26 -6.06 -11.16
C ILE A 16 -13.47 -7.28 -10.75
N GLU A 17 -12.52 -7.09 -9.84
CA GLU A 17 -11.63 -8.12 -9.34
C GLU A 17 -11.35 -7.87 -7.86
N LEU A 18 -11.34 -8.92 -7.05
CA LEU A 18 -10.96 -8.86 -5.65
C LEU A 18 -9.54 -9.36 -5.51
N LEU A 19 -8.62 -8.45 -5.21
CA LEU A 19 -7.21 -8.77 -5.04
C LEU A 19 -6.87 -8.92 -3.56
N ASN A 20 -6.23 -10.03 -3.18
CA ASN A 20 -5.73 -10.20 -1.81
C ASN A 20 -4.35 -9.56 -1.68
N ILE A 21 -4.28 -8.40 -1.01
CA ILE A 21 -3.05 -7.63 -0.82
C ILE A 21 -2.40 -7.85 0.56
N THR A 22 -2.95 -8.76 1.38
CA THR A 22 -2.53 -8.93 2.78
C THR A 22 -1.05 -9.26 2.91
N SER A 23 -0.56 -10.22 2.13
CA SER A 23 0.84 -10.64 2.16
C SER A 23 1.82 -9.54 1.71
N GLU A 24 1.41 -8.70 0.77
CA GLU A 24 2.23 -7.56 0.34
C GLU A 24 2.31 -6.51 1.43
N ILE A 25 1.19 -6.21 2.09
CA ILE A 25 1.17 -5.28 3.23
C ILE A 25 2.00 -5.83 4.40
N GLU A 26 1.90 -7.11 4.75
CA GLU A 26 2.73 -7.72 5.81
C GLU A 26 4.22 -7.62 5.51
N ALA A 27 4.64 -7.85 4.26
CA ALA A 27 6.02 -7.69 3.85
C ALA A 27 6.50 -6.24 4.01
N LEU A 28 5.65 -5.27 3.66
CA LEU A 28 5.93 -3.84 3.81
C LEU A 28 5.98 -3.39 5.27
N VAL A 29 5.09 -3.90 6.13
CA VAL A 29 5.11 -3.65 7.58
C VAL A 29 6.39 -4.22 8.19
N ARG A 30 6.77 -5.45 7.82
CA ARG A 30 8.03 -6.05 8.30
C ARG A 30 9.25 -5.27 7.82
N LYS A 31 9.22 -4.76 6.58
CA LYS A 31 10.28 -3.92 5.99
C LYS A 31 10.35 -2.54 6.65
N SER A 32 9.21 -1.96 7.05
CA SER A 32 9.17 -0.65 7.72
C SER A 32 9.73 -0.71 9.14
N GLY A 33 9.68 -1.88 9.79
CA GLY A 33 10.18 -2.08 11.15
C GLY A 33 9.37 -1.32 12.20
N VAL A 34 8.14 -0.91 11.86
CA VAL A 34 7.23 -0.20 12.75
C VAL A 34 6.63 -1.19 13.74
N LYS A 35 6.75 -0.91 15.04
CA LYS A 35 6.13 -1.70 16.12
C LYS A 35 4.68 -1.28 16.36
N GLU A 36 4.45 0.02 16.39
CA GLU A 36 3.15 0.67 16.55
C GLU A 36 3.09 1.89 15.63
N GLY A 37 1.98 2.04 14.90
CA GLY A 37 1.81 3.11 13.93
C GLY A 37 0.55 2.91 13.09
N LEU A 38 0.26 3.90 12.24
CA LEU A 38 -0.87 3.84 11.33
C LEU A 38 -0.45 3.22 9.98
N CYS A 39 -1.40 2.71 9.20
CA CYS A 39 -1.18 2.32 7.81
C CYS A 39 -2.23 3.02 6.95
N LEU A 40 -1.80 4.02 6.18
CA LEU A 40 -2.67 4.78 5.29
C LEU A 40 -2.54 4.23 3.87
N LYS A 41 -3.65 3.71 3.34
CA LYS A 41 -3.74 3.27 1.95
C LYS A 41 -4.63 4.23 1.16
N LYS A 42 -4.17 4.70 0.00
CA LYS A 42 -4.99 5.49 -0.93
C LYS A 42 -5.12 4.77 -2.26
N LEU A 43 -6.35 4.57 -2.73
CA LEU A 43 -6.57 3.97 -4.04
C LEU A 43 -6.44 5.04 -5.13
N GLY A 44 -5.35 5.01 -5.91
CA GLY A 44 -5.17 5.85 -7.09
C GLY A 44 -5.48 5.09 -8.36
N LYS A 45 -6.57 5.44 -9.05
CA LYS A 45 -6.85 4.91 -10.40
C LYS A 45 -6.28 5.85 -11.45
N LYS A 46 -5.44 5.34 -12.36
CA LYS A 46 -5.04 6.08 -13.56
C LYS A 46 -6.05 5.77 -14.67
N THR A 47 -6.91 6.72 -14.99
CA THR A 47 -7.87 6.60 -16.10
C THR A 47 -7.08 6.59 -17.41
N GLY A 48 -7.00 5.43 -18.08
CA GLY A 48 -6.26 5.27 -19.33
C GLY A 48 -5.66 3.90 -19.62
N GLY A 49 -5.72 2.95 -18.68
CA GLY A 49 -5.22 1.58 -18.89
C GLY A 49 -4.73 0.96 -17.58
N HIS A 50 -5.66 0.29 -16.89
CA HIS A 50 -5.50 -0.80 -15.92
C HIS A 50 -4.42 -0.77 -14.81
N ASN A 51 -3.71 0.33 -14.56
CA ASN A 51 -2.79 0.41 -13.41
C ASN A 51 -3.42 1.14 -12.23
N THR A 52 -3.54 0.42 -11.11
CA THR A 52 -3.96 0.98 -9.83
C THR A 52 -2.74 1.12 -8.93
N TYR A 53 -2.49 2.32 -8.43
CA TYR A 53 -1.41 2.62 -7.50
C TYR A 53 -1.99 2.72 -6.10
N LEU A 54 -1.43 1.95 -5.17
CA LEU A 54 -1.74 2.03 -3.76
C LEU A 54 -0.49 2.53 -3.03
N PRO A 55 -0.31 3.84 -2.84
CA PRO A 55 0.65 4.33 -1.86
C PRO A 55 0.22 3.84 -0.48
N ILE A 56 1.16 3.18 0.19
CA ILE A 56 1.05 2.80 1.59
C ILE A 56 2.02 3.64 2.39
N PHE A 57 1.50 4.32 3.40
CA PHE A 57 2.26 5.19 4.29
C PHE A 57 2.18 4.69 5.72
N PHE A 58 3.34 4.50 6.33
CA PHE A 58 3.48 4.11 7.74
C PHE A 58 4.07 5.27 8.55
N PRO A 59 3.25 6.09 9.24
CA PRO A 59 3.75 6.97 10.29
C PRO A 59 4.10 6.14 11.52
N GLN A 60 5.34 6.23 11.96
CA GLN A 60 5.76 5.75 13.26
C GLN A 60 5.42 6.83 14.29
N ASP A 61 4.69 6.47 15.35
CA ASP A 61 4.43 7.39 16.44
C ASP A 61 5.75 7.89 17.03
N ILE A 62 5.71 9.20 17.24
CA ILE A 62 6.69 10.06 17.88
C ILE A 62 6.50 9.86 19.38
N GLU A 63 7.58 9.77 20.15
CA GLU A 63 7.51 9.98 21.62
C GLU A 63 6.90 11.34 21.96
#